data_AF-A0A2E5GAT2-F1
#
_entry.id   AF-A0A2E5GAT2-F1
#
_cell.length_a   1.000
_cell.length_b   1.000
_cell.length_c   1.000
_cell.angle_alpha   90.00
_cell.angle_beta   90.00
_cell.angle_gamma   90.00
#
_symmetry.space_group_name_H-M   'P 1'
#
loop_
_entity.id
_entity.type
_entity.pdbx_description
1 polymer ?
#
loop_
_entity_poly.entity_id
_entity_poly.type
_entity_poly.pdbx_seq_one_letter_code
_entity_poly.pdbx_strand_id
1 'polypeptide(L)'
;MKKLLQLLFSIAILSNTSYASFPITEKAEVESAQISKFGDNDNRNILLLALAPIPLAIIAAIAFFAGSVGFVGFVFGSIFGFTAVISAIYSIYLNLRTNISFWDWRNYFSILSAVVLGALALFWTLIVMAYGGIG
;
A
#
# COMPACT_ATOMS: atom_id res chain seq x y z
N MET A 1 1.27 -27.78 -3.67
CA MET A 1 2.33 -27.46 -4.66
C MET A 1 1.79 -27.00 -6.02
N LYS A 2 0.77 -27.66 -6.62
CA LYS A 2 0.18 -27.25 -7.92
C LYS A 2 -0.37 -25.81 -7.95
N LYS A 3 -1.05 -25.37 -6.88
CA LYS A 3 -1.63 -24.01 -6.77
C LYS A 3 -0.58 -22.89 -6.70
N LEU A 4 0.56 -23.15 -6.03
CA LEU A 4 1.67 -22.19 -5.94
C LEU A 4 2.37 -22.05 -7.30
N LEU A 5 2.58 -23.17 -7.99
CA LEU A 5 3.18 -23.18 -9.33
C LEU A 5 2.30 -22.44 -10.35
N GLN A 6 0.97 -22.63 -10.29
CA GLN A 6 0.02 -21.88 -11.11
C GLN A 6 0.05 -20.38 -10.81
N LEU A 7 0.14 -19.98 -9.54
CA LEU A 7 0.22 -18.58 -9.16
C LEU A 7 1.49 -17.92 -9.72
N LEU A 8 2.65 -18.57 -9.58
CA LEU A 8 3.92 -18.08 -10.10
C LEU A 8 3.91 -17.98 -11.62
N PHE A 9 3.29 -18.95 -12.31
CA PHE A 9 3.15 -18.94 -13.76
C PHE A 9 2.26 -17.79 -14.24
N SER A 10 1.13 -17.55 -13.57
CA SER A 10 0.25 -16.44 -13.88
C SER A 10 0.91 -15.08 -13.66
N ILE A 11 1.69 -14.92 -12.58
CA ILE A 11 2.44 -13.68 -12.30
C ILE A 11 3.51 -13.44 -13.38
N ALA A 12 4.23 -14.49 -13.78
CA ALA A 12 5.28 -14.39 -14.81
C ALA A 12 4.73 -14.08 -16.22
N ILE A 13 3.52 -14.55 -16.54
CA ILE A 13 2.87 -14.21 -17.80
C ILE A 13 2.37 -12.77 -17.78
N LEU A 14 1.70 -12.35 -16.69
CA LEU A 14 1.22 -10.98 -16.58
C LEU A 14 2.38 -9.98 -16.68
N SER A 15 3.48 -10.21 -15.96
CA SER A 15 4.63 -9.31 -16.01
C SER A 15 5.25 -9.25 -17.42
N ASN A 16 5.46 -10.38 -18.09
CA ASN A 16 6.04 -10.38 -19.43
C ASN A 16 5.14 -9.74 -20.49
N THR A 17 3.83 -9.96 -20.43
CA THR A 17 2.88 -9.31 -21.36
C THR A 17 2.81 -7.80 -21.14
N SER A 18 2.87 -7.34 -19.88
CA SER A 18 2.98 -5.92 -19.56
C SER A 18 4.28 -5.31 -20.07
N TYR A 19 5.41 -6.01 -19.99
CA TYR A 19 6.69 -5.52 -20.52
C TYR A 19 6.72 -5.46 -22.05
N ALA A 20 6.10 -6.42 -22.75
CA ALA A 20 6.09 -6.48 -24.20
C ALA A 20 5.07 -5.51 -24.87
N SER A 21 4.09 -5.00 -24.11
CA SER A 21 3.09 -4.06 -24.63
C SER A 21 3.57 -2.62 -24.78
N PHE A 22 4.78 -2.30 -24.29
CA PHE A 22 5.37 -0.99 -24.46
C PHE A 22 6.30 -0.97 -25.69
N PRO A 23 6.09 -0.05 -26.65
CA PRO A 23 6.97 0.06 -27.81
C PRO A 23 8.38 0.45 -27.35
N ILE A 24 9.39 -0.29 -27.83
CA ILE A 24 10.80 0.06 -27.64
C ILE A 24 11.10 1.24 -28.56
N THR A 25 11.02 2.46 -28.03
CA THR A 25 11.59 3.63 -28.70
C THR A 25 13.08 3.66 -28.43
N GLU A 26 13.89 3.54 -29.50
CA GLU A 26 15.32 3.84 -29.44
C GLU A 26 15.49 5.27 -28.92
N LYS A 27 16.26 5.40 -27.84
CA LYS A 27 16.50 6.69 -27.18
C LYS A 27 17.46 7.50 -28.04
N ALA A 28 16.95 8.50 -28.73
CA ALA A 28 17.75 9.69 -29.00
C ALA A 28 18.17 10.27 -27.64
N GLU A 29 19.46 10.51 -27.44
CA GLU A 29 19.97 11.32 -26.33
C GLU A 29 19.39 12.72 -26.46
N VAL A 30 18.22 12.93 -25.87
CA VAL A 30 17.69 14.27 -25.67
C VAL A 30 18.15 14.69 -24.29
N GLU A 31 19.16 15.56 -24.33
CA GLU A 31 19.54 16.58 -23.36
C GLU A 31 18.56 16.66 -22.18
N SER A 32 19.10 16.50 -20.97
CA SER A 32 18.40 16.52 -19.69
C SER A 32 17.62 17.81 -19.49
N ALA A 33 16.48 17.94 -20.15
CA ALA A 33 15.47 18.89 -19.80
C ALA A 33 15.08 18.54 -18.37
N GLN A 34 15.33 19.45 -17.44
CA GLN A 34 14.76 19.39 -16.11
C GLN A 34 13.23 19.35 -16.31
N ILE A 35 12.68 18.14 -16.40
CA ILE A 35 11.25 17.91 -16.37
C ILE A 35 10.83 18.49 -15.03
N SER A 36 10.17 19.65 -15.10
CA SER A 36 9.49 20.26 -13.97
C SER A 36 8.75 19.15 -13.23
N LYS A 37 9.20 18.83 -12.02
CA LYS A 37 8.71 17.76 -11.14
C LYS A 37 7.32 18.09 -10.58
N PHE A 38 6.44 18.63 -11.41
CA PHE A 38 5.09 18.99 -11.03
C PHE A 38 4.35 17.71 -10.64
N GLY A 39 4.03 17.58 -9.35
CA GLY A 39 3.39 16.39 -8.79
C GLY A 39 4.33 15.26 -8.33
N ASP A 40 5.66 15.32 -8.54
CA ASP A 40 6.58 14.24 -8.09
C ASP A 40 6.55 14.06 -6.56
N ASN A 41 6.51 15.19 -5.83
CA ASN A 41 6.38 15.17 -4.37
C ASN A 41 5.02 14.64 -3.92
N ASP A 42 3.95 14.97 -4.64
CA ASP A 42 2.59 14.56 -4.30
C ASP A 42 2.41 13.05 -4.54
N ASN A 43 2.83 12.54 -5.71
CA ASN A 43 2.81 11.12 -6.04
C ASN A 43 3.65 10.29 -5.06
N ARG A 44 4.80 10.83 -4.62
CA ARG A 44 5.61 10.22 -3.56
C ARG A 44 4.86 10.15 -2.23
N ASN A 45 4.24 11.25 -1.81
CA ASN A 45 3.52 11.31 -0.53
C ASN A 45 2.31 10.37 -0.54
N ILE A 46 1.57 10.32 -1.65
CA ILE A 46 0.47 9.40 -1.87
C ILE A 46 0.93 7.95 -1.72
N LEU A 47 2.07 7.60 -2.32
CA LEU A 47 2.64 6.26 -2.21
C LEU A 47 3.09 5.94 -0.78
N LEU A 48 3.78 6.86 -0.11
CA LEU A 48 4.19 6.67 1.28
C LEU A 48 2.98 6.44 2.19
N LEU A 49 1.91 7.17 1.95
CA LEU A 49 0.65 7.01 2.67
C LEU A 49 -0.04 5.66 2.38
N ALA A 50 0.06 5.16 1.15
CA ALA A 50 -0.42 3.82 0.80
C ALA A 50 0.40 2.69 1.44
N LEU A 51 1.67 2.93 1.72
CA LEU A 51 2.61 1.97 2.31
C LEU A 51 2.71 2.08 3.84
N ALA A 52 2.26 3.18 4.42
CA ALA A 52 2.17 3.40 5.87
C ALA A 52 1.44 2.29 6.65
N PRO A 53 0.46 1.54 6.10
CA PRO A 53 -0.09 0.38 6.78
C PRO A 53 0.94 -0.65 7.22
N ILE A 54 2.08 -0.79 6.52
CA ILE A 54 3.14 -1.76 6.86
C ILE A 54 3.77 -1.43 8.22
N PRO A 55 4.43 -0.26 8.42
CA PRO A 55 5.00 0.07 9.72
C PRO A 55 3.93 0.20 10.81
N LEU A 56 2.73 0.72 10.48
CA LEU A 56 1.64 0.83 11.45
C LEU A 56 1.14 -0.53 11.92
N ALA A 57 1.04 -1.53 11.05
CA ALA A 57 0.65 -2.89 11.42
C ALA A 57 1.71 -3.55 12.32
N ILE A 58 3.00 -3.30 12.08
CA ILE A 58 4.08 -3.79 12.94
C ILE A 58 3.97 -3.18 14.34
N ILE A 59 3.78 -1.86 14.43
CA ILE A 59 3.59 -1.17 15.72
C ILE A 59 2.33 -1.66 16.43
N ALA A 60 1.22 -1.82 15.70
CA ALA A 60 -0.03 -2.35 16.24
C ALA A 60 0.16 -3.76 16.80
N ALA A 61 0.83 -4.65 16.05
CA ALA A 61 1.14 -5.99 16.51
C ALA A 61 1.98 -5.96 17.79
N ILE A 62 3.06 -5.17 17.83
CA ILE A 62 3.89 -5.02 19.03
C ILE A 62 3.05 -4.51 20.20
N ALA A 63 2.15 -3.54 20.01
CA ALA A 63 1.28 -3.03 21.06
C ALA A 63 0.32 -4.11 21.59
N PHE A 64 -0.23 -4.95 20.71
CA PHE A 64 -1.06 -6.08 21.11
C PHE A 64 -0.26 -7.17 21.86
N PHE A 65 0.97 -7.49 21.43
CA PHE A 65 1.81 -8.51 22.07
C PHE A 65 2.41 -8.03 23.40
N ALA A 66 2.91 -6.79 23.45
CA ALA A 66 3.43 -6.18 24.68
C ALA A 66 2.31 -5.96 25.71
N GLY A 67 1.07 -5.80 25.23
CA GLY A 67 -0.13 -5.61 26.01
C GLY A 67 -0.78 -6.88 26.56
N SER A 68 -0.05 -8.01 26.66
CA SER A 68 -0.56 -9.34 27.06
C SER A 68 -1.36 -9.44 28.37
N VAL A 69 -1.64 -8.33 29.08
CA VAL A 69 -2.50 -8.31 30.28
C VAL A 69 -3.32 -7.01 30.50
N GLY A 70 -3.53 -6.11 29.51
CA GLY A 70 -4.26 -4.87 29.84
C GLY A 70 -4.88 -4.02 28.72
N PHE A 71 -5.97 -3.33 29.09
CA PHE A 71 -6.75 -2.36 28.30
C PHE A 71 -5.89 -1.40 27.48
N VAL A 72 -4.75 -0.97 28.02
CA VAL A 72 -3.85 0.00 27.38
C VAL A 72 -3.27 -0.55 26.07
N GLY A 73 -2.73 -1.78 26.06
CA GLY A 73 -2.15 -2.36 24.84
C GLY A 73 -3.20 -2.62 23.76
N PHE A 74 -4.40 -3.02 24.18
CA PHE A 74 -5.56 -3.18 23.29
C PHE A 74 -5.98 -1.85 22.65
N VAL A 75 -6.07 -0.76 23.43
CA VAL A 75 -6.42 0.57 22.92
C VAL A 75 -5.36 1.08 21.96
N PHE A 76 -4.07 1.02 22.33
CA PHE A 76 -2.99 1.48 21.45
C PHE A 76 -2.92 0.66 20.16
N GLY A 77 -2.98 -0.66 20.25
CA GLY A 77 -3.00 -1.54 19.07
C GLY A 77 -4.17 -1.22 18.13
N SER A 78 -5.36 -0.96 18.69
CA SER A 78 -6.54 -0.58 17.91
C SER A 78 -6.37 0.77 17.21
N ILE A 79 -5.81 1.78 17.90
CA ILE A 79 -5.52 3.09 17.31
C ILE A 79 -4.58 2.97 16.11
N PHE A 80 -3.47 2.23 16.25
CA PHE A 80 -2.53 2.03 15.15
C PHE A 80 -3.15 1.22 14.00
N GLY A 81 -3.96 0.20 14.31
CA GLY A 81 -4.70 -0.58 13.33
C GLY A 81 -5.66 0.27 12.50
N PHE A 82 -6.49 1.10 13.16
CA PHE A 82 -7.39 2.02 12.45
C PHE A 82 -6.65 3.11 11.68
N THR A 83 -5.53 3.62 12.22
CA THR A 83 -4.71 4.62 11.54
C THR A 83 -4.13 4.05 10.24
N ALA A 84 -3.74 2.77 10.22
CA ALA A 84 -3.32 2.08 9.00
C ALA A 84 -4.44 2.07 7.94
N VAL A 85 -5.67 1.76 8.34
CA VAL A 85 -6.84 1.77 7.44
C VAL A 85 -7.12 3.17 6.90
N ILE A 86 -7.13 4.19 7.77
CA ILE A 86 -7.37 5.58 7.39
C ILE A 86 -6.30 6.05 6.40
N SER A 87 -5.03 5.71 6.63
CA SER A 87 -3.92 6.04 5.74
C SER A 87 -4.14 5.47 4.34
N ALA A 88 -4.53 4.20 4.24
CA ALA A 88 -4.82 3.57 2.96
C ALA A 88 -6.00 4.26 2.23
N ILE A 89 -7.11 4.50 2.94
CA ILE A 89 -8.29 5.20 2.38
C ILE A 89 -7.90 6.61 1.90
N TYR A 90 -7.12 7.33 2.70
CA TYR A 90 -6.71 8.69 2.38
C TYR A 90 -5.77 8.73 1.17
N SER A 91 -4.90 7.72 1.00
CA SER A 91 -4.09 7.59 -0.21
C SER A 91 -4.94 7.36 -1.47
N ILE A 92 -5.98 6.53 -1.38
CA ILE A 92 -6.93 6.32 -2.50
C ILE A 92 -7.64 7.64 -2.80
N TYR A 93 -8.12 8.35 -1.79
CA TYR A 93 -8.77 9.65 -1.96
C TYR A 93 -7.86 10.66 -2.67
N LEU A 94 -6.59 10.77 -2.25
CA LEU A 94 -5.63 11.67 -2.88
C LEU A 94 -5.35 11.27 -4.33
N ASN A 95 -5.19 9.97 -4.62
CA ASN A 95 -5.05 9.50 -6.00
C ASN A 95 -6.22 9.93 -6.89
N LEU A 96 -7.46 9.76 -6.41
CA LEU A 96 -8.67 10.12 -7.16
C LEU A 96 -8.81 11.64 -7.38
N ARG A 97 -8.17 12.46 -6.53
CA ARG A 97 -8.10 13.92 -6.67
C ARG A 97 -6.98 14.36 -7.63
N THR A 98 -5.93 13.58 -7.79
CA THR A 98 -4.81 13.89 -8.68
C THR A 98 -5.24 13.72 -10.13
N ASN A 99 -5.04 14.74 -10.97
CA ASN A 99 -5.32 14.65 -12.39
C ASN A 99 -4.47 13.55 -13.04
N ILE A 100 -5.11 12.68 -13.83
CA ILE A 100 -4.50 11.51 -14.46
C ILE A 100 -3.32 11.85 -15.37
N SER A 101 -3.27 13.07 -15.92
CA SER A 101 -2.13 13.55 -16.71
C SER A 101 -0.81 13.62 -15.93
N PHE A 102 -0.89 13.66 -14.59
CA PHE A 102 0.27 13.70 -13.69
C PHE A 102 0.53 12.36 -12.99
N TRP A 103 -0.24 11.32 -13.33
CA TRP A 103 -0.02 10.01 -12.72
C TRP A 103 1.25 9.36 -13.25
N ASP A 104 2.04 8.82 -12.33
CA ASP A 104 3.16 7.94 -12.63
C ASP A 104 2.90 6.55 -12.05
N TRP A 105 3.88 5.64 -12.18
CA TRP A 105 3.81 4.28 -11.65
C TRP A 105 3.46 4.22 -10.15
N ARG A 106 3.79 5.27 -9.36
CA ARG A 106 3.53 5.35 -7.93
C ARG A 106 2.04 5.52 -7.65
N ASN A 107 1.31 6.26 -8.48
CA ASN A 107 -0.15 6.40 -8.34
C ASN A 107 -0.86 5.06 -8.57
N TYR A 108 -0.51 4.35 -9.65
CA TYR A 108 -1.07 3.03 -9.93
C TYR A 108 -0.72 2.03 -8.81
N PHE A 109 0.54 2.01 -8.38
CA PHE A 109 0.98 1.12 -7.31
C PHE A 109 0.33 1.46 -5.97
N SER A 110 0.18 2.74 -5.65
CA SER A 110 -0.43 3.20 -4.39
C SER A 110 -1.90 2.84 -4.28
N ILE A 111 -2.69 2.87 -5.37
CA ILE A 111 -4.07 2.37 -5.36
C ILE A 111 -4.08 0.88 -5.03
N LEU A 112 -3.29 0.08 -5.74
CA LEU A 112 -3.24 -1.36 -5.52
C LEU A 112 -2.77 -1.71 -4.11
N SER A 113 -1.69 -1.07 -3.64
CA SER A 113 -1.15 -1.31 -2.31
C SER A 113 -2.10 -0.81 -1.21
N ALA A 114 -2.77 0.34 -1.39
CA ALA A 114 -3.73 0.84 -0.43
C ALA A 114 -4.94 -0.10 -0.28
N VAL A 115 -5.47 -0.64 -1.39
CA VAL A 115 -6.57 -1.62 -1.34
C VAL A 115 -6.13 -2.89 -0.61
N VAL A 116 -5.00 -3.47 -1.00
CA VAL A 116 -4.52 -4.73 -0.43
C VAL A 116 -4.14 -4.57 1.04
N LEU A 117 -3.27 -3.60 1.34
CA LEU A 117 -2.75 -3.37 2.69
C LEU A 117 -3.81 -2.79 3.62
N GLY A 118 -4.69 -1.92 3.11
CA GLY A 118 -5.80 -1.36 3.87
C GLY A 118 -6.83 -2.43 4.24
N ALA A 119 -7.19 -3.33 3.31
CA ALA A 119 -8.06 -4.46 3.61
C ALA A 119 -7.43 -5.41 4.62
N LEU A 120 -6.15 -5.76 4.46
CA LEU A 120 -5.42 -6.59 5.41
C LEU A 120 -5.38 -5.96 6.81
N ALA A 121 -5.07 -4.66 6.90
CA ALA A 121 -5.07 -3.93 8.17
C ALA A 121 -6.46 -3.92 8.82
N LEU A 122 -7.52 -3.71 8.04
CA LEU A 122 -8.90 -3.75 8.54
C LEU A 122 -9.27 -5.13 9.08
N PHE A 123 -9.06 -6.19 8.30
CA PHE A 123 -9.39 -7.56 8.72
C PHE A 123 -8.62 -7.95 9.98
N TRP A 124 -7.32 -7.68 10.03
CA TRP A 124 -6.50 -7.96 11.21
C TRP A 124 -7.02 -7.21 12.45
N THR A 125 -7.26 -5.90 12.32
CA THR A 125 -7.74 -5.07 13.44
C THR A 125 -9.10 -5.55 13.94
N LEU A 126 -10.04 -5.88 13.04
CA LEU A 126 -11.35 -6.43 13.40
C LEU A 126 -11.25 -7.79 14.11
N ILE A 127 -10.39 -8.70 13.62
CA ILE A 127 -10.17 -10.00 14.25
C ILE A 127 -9.62 -9.81 15.67
N VAL A 128 -8.61 -8.95 15.84
CA VAL A 128 -8.04 -8.70 17.16
C VAL A 128 -9.05 -8.03 18.10
N MET A 129 -9.89 -7.12 17.62
CA MET A 129 -10.95 -6.55 18.47
C MET A 129 -12.02 -7.56 18.87
N ALA A 130 -12.42 -8.45 17.95
CA ALA A 130 -13.44 -9.45 18.21
C ALA A 130 -12.98 -10.54 19.18
N TYR A 131 -11.71 -10.96 19.10
CA TYR A 131 -11.19 -12.09 19.88
C TYR A 131 -10.20 -11.70 20.98
N GLY A 132 -9.57 -10.53 20.90
CA GLY A 132 -8.55 -10.05 21.85
C GLY A 132 -9.11 -9.21 23.00
N GLY A 133 -10.39 -8.81 22.97
CA GLY A 133 -11.07 -8.09 24.06
C GLY A 133 -11.75 -8.98 25.10
N ILE A 134 -11.64 -10.32 24.99
CA ILE A 134 -12.27 -11.31 25.88
C ILE A 134 -11.25 -11.91 26.88
N GLY A 135 -10.17 -11.17 27.16
CA GLY A 135 -9.12 -11.54 28.13
C GLY A 135 -9.29 -10.84 29.46
#